data_AF-A0A1V5H4X8-F1
#
_entry.id   AF-A0A1V5H4X8-F1
#
_cell.length_a   1.000
_cell.length_b   1.000
_cell.length_c   1.000
_cell.angle_alpha   90.00
_cell.angle_beta   90.00
_cell.angle_gamma   90.00
#
_symmetry.space_group_name_H-M   'P 1'
#
loop_
_entity.id
_entity.type
_entity.pdbx_description
1 polymer ?
#
loop_
_entity_poly.entity_id
_entity_poly.type
_entity_poly.pdbx_seq_one_letter_code
_entity_poly.pdbx_strand_id
1 'polypeptide(L)' 'MVIEEFLIQAINRGSDDVGKVHMQVEHKGLLYYGFSANTDIVSASVEAFVDAVNKFVDTP' A
#
# COMPACT_ATOMS: atom_id res chain seq x y z
N MET A 1 -9.54 5.35 10.24
CA MET A 1 -8.97 5.37 8.88
C MET A 1 -7.96 6.48 8.85
N VAL A 2 -6.77 6.13 9.34
CA VAL A 2 -5.58 6.97 9.39
C VAL A 2 -4.45 6.13 8.79
N ILE A 3 -3.61 6.73 7.96
CA ILE A 3 -2.39 6.07 7.47
C ILE A 3 -1.33 6.27 8.54
N GLU A 4 -0.88 5.17 9.16
CA GLU A 4 0.13 5.18 10.22
C GLU A 4 1.54 5.01 9.65
N GLU A 5 1.68 4.21 8.58
CA GLU A 5 2.96 3.98 7.90
C GLU A 5 2.78 4.00 6.39
N PHE A 6 3.75 4.59 5.70
CA PHE A 6 3.83 4.65 4.25
C PHE A 6 5.29 4.49 3.82
N LEU A 7 5.61 3.34 3.22
CA LEU A 7 6.96 2.98 2.81
C LEU A 7 7.00 2.70 1.30
N ILE A 8 7.87 3.43 0.59
CA ILE A 8 8.18 3.17 -0.82
C ILE A 8 9.59 2.60 -0.91
N GLN A 9 9.73 1.51 -1.65
CA GLN A 9 11.02 0.91 -1.97
C GLN A 9 11.14 0.79 -3.49
N ALA A 10 12.24 1.28 -4.05
CA ALA A 10 12.59 1.01 -5.44
C ALA A 10 13.21 -0.39 -5.54
N ILE A 11 12.80 -1.17 -6.54
CA ILE A 11 13.45 -2.45 -6.89
C ILE A 11 14.31 -2.19 -8.13
N ASN A 12 15.58 -1.89 -7.89
CA ASN A 12 16.47 -1.32 -8.91
C ASN A 12 16.93 -2.37 -9.92
N ARG A 13 16.68 -2.14 -11.24
CA ARG A 13 17.47 -2.68 -12.38
C ARG A 13 17.30 -1.90 -13.71
N GLY A 14 16.80 -0.66 -13.75
CA GLY A 14 16.81 0.15 -15.00
C GLY A 14 15.64 1.12 -15.11
N SER A 15 15.45 1.81 -16.25
CA SER A 15 14.40 2.85 -16.41
C SER A 15 12.95 2.39 -16.19
N ASP A 16 12.72 1.08 -16.06
CA ASP A 16 11.43 0.44 -15.73
C ASP A 16 11.31 0.14 -14.22
N ASP A 17 12.00 0.91 -13.38
CA ASP A 17 12.06 0.66 -11.94
C ASP A 17 10.66 0.57 -11.32
N VAL A 18 10.34 -0.59 -10.74
CA VAL A 18 9.08 -0.83 -10.06
C VAL A 18 9.18 -0.28 -8.64
N GLY A 19 8.25 0.61 -8.29
CA GLY A 19 8.07 1.09 -6.93
C GLY A 19 7.17 0.13 -6.15
N LYS A 20 7.71 -0.47 -5.10
CA LYS A 20 6.95 -1.27 -4.13
C LYS A 20 6.44 -0.35 -3.03
N VAL A 21 5.14 -0.34 -2.78
CA VAL A 21 4.50 0.43 -1.73
C VAL A 21 3.97 -0.51 -0.65
N HIS A 22 4.34 -0.23 0.59
CA HIS A 22 3.80 -0.84 1.80
C HIS A 22 3.07 0.25 2.58
N MET A 23 1.83 -0.02 2.98
CA MET A 23 1.01 0.94 3.72
C MET A 23 0.40 0.30 4.96
N GLN A 24 0.33 1.04 6.05
CA GLN A 24 -0.39 0.64 7.26
C GLN A 24 -1.55 1.61 7.48
N VAL A 25 -2.75 1.06 7.58
CA VAL A 25 -3.99 1.82 7.79
C VAL A 25 -4.63 1.37 9.10
N GLU A 26 -4.81 2.32 10.01
CA GLU A 26 -5.61 2.14 11.22
C GLU A 26 -7.10 2.27 10.89
N HIS A 27 -7.91 1.32 11.36
CA HIS A 27 -9.36 1.43 11.39
C HIS A 27 -9.93 0.79 12.66
N LYS A 28 -10.63 1.57 13.49
CA LYS A 28 -11.32 1.12 14.72
C LYS A 28 -10.37 0.44 15.72
N GLY A 29 -9.15 0.97 15.86
CA GLY A 29 -8.11 0.45 16.75
C GLY A 29 -7.38 -0.78 16.23
N LEU A 30 -7.67 -1.23 15.00
CA LEU A 30 -6.98 -2.33 14.34
C LEU A 30 -6.13 -1.81 13.19
N LEU A 31 -4.96 -2.42 13.00
CA LEU A 31 -4.00 -2.05 11.95
C LEU A 31 -4.08 -3.05 10.80
N TYR A 32 -4.19 -2.52 9.58
CA TYR A 32 -4.29 -3.29 8.35
C TYR A 32 -3.18 -2.88 7.40
N TYR A 33 -2.58 -3.89 6.75
CA TYR A 33 -1.42 -3.68 5.88
C TYR A 33 -1.84 -3.80 4.43
N GLY A 34 -1.32 -2.92 3.59
CA GLY A 34 -1.57 -2.84 2.16
C GLY A 34 -0.29 -2.95 1.38
N PHE A 35 -0.33 -3.65 0.24
CA PHE A 35 0.84 -3.86 -0.61
C PHE A 35 0.52 -3.67 -2.08
N SER A 36 1.39 -2.97 -2.81
CA SER A 36 1.37 -2.94 -4.28
C SER A 36 2.78 -2.74 -4.84
N ALA A 37 2.96 -3.06 -6.11
CA ALA A 37 4.16 -2.80 -6.87
C ALA A 37 3.77 -2.35 -8.29
N ASN A 38 4.16 -1.13 -8.68
CA ASN A 38 3.86 -0.56 -9.99
C ASN A 38 5.03 0.34 -10.45
N THR A 39 5.24 0.49 -11.75
CA THR A 39 6.19 1.47 -12.30
C THR A 39 5.71 2.90 -12.06
N ASP A 40 4.40 3.11 -11.99
CA ASP A 40 3.80 4.34 -11.49
C ASP A 40 3.57 4.26 -9.98
N ILE A 41 4.40 4.97 -9.22
CA ILE A 41 4.33 5.02 -7.76
C ILE A 41 3.00 5.59 -7.25
N VAL A 42 2.30 6.44 -8.01
CA VAL A 42 0.99 6.98 -7.62
C VAL A 42 -0.04 5.87 -7.70
N SER A 43 -0.05 5.13 -8.81
CA SER A 43 -0.90 3.94 -8.98
C SER A 43 -0.62 2.89 -7.89
N ALA A 44 0.66 2.58 -7.62
CA ALA A 44 1.03 1.66 -6.54
C ALA A 44 0.52 2.13 -5.16
N SER A 45 0.54 3.44 -4.91
CA SER A 45 0.07 4.00 -3.64
C SER A 45 -1.44 3.81 -3.45
N VAL A 46 -2.22 4.06 -4.50
CA VAL A 46 -3.67 3.87 -4.48
C VAL A 46 -4.01 2.40 -4.31
N GLU A 47 -3.35 1.52 -5.06
CA GLU A 47 -3.56 0.08 -4.98
C GLU A 47 -3.22 -0.47 -3.59
N ALA A 48 -2.10 -0.06 -2.98
CA ALA A 48 -1.74 -0.47 -1.62
C ALA A 48 -2.76 0.01 -0.59
N PHE A 49 -3.29 1.23 -0.72
CA PHE A 49 -4.35 1.71 0.15
C PHE A 49 -5.63 0.88 0.01
N VAL A 50 -6.06 0.59 -1.23
CA VAL A 50 -7.24 -0.25 -1.49
C VAL A 50 -7.04 -1.67 -0.95
N ASP A 51 -5.85 -2.25 -1.10
CA ASP A 51 -5.51 -3.57 -0.51
C ASP A 51 -5.66 -3.56 1.03
N ALA A 52 -5.19 -2.52 1.71
CA ALA A 52 -5.39 -2.37 3.16
C ALA A 52 -6.88 -2.23 3.53
N VAL A 53 -7.63 -1.42 2.77
CA VAL A 53 -9.07 -1.17 3.01
C VAL A 53 -9.89 -2.44 2.84
N ASN A 54 -9.65 -3.21 1.78
CA ASN A 54 -10.39 -4.43 1.51
C ASN A 54 -10.29 -5.43 2.67
N LYS A 55 -9.17 -5.45 3.40
CA LYS A 55 -8.95 -6.38 4.52
C LYS A 55 -9.85 -6.14 5.73
N PHE A 56 -10.44 -4.95 5.88
CA PHE A 56 -11.41 -4.66 6.94
C PHE A 56 -12.81 -4.35 6.44
N VAL A 57 -12.99 -4.17 5.14
CA VAL A 57 -14.31 -4.11 4.51
C VAL A 57 -14.88 -5.51 4.29
N ASP A 58 -14.02 -6.49 3.98
CA ASP A 58 -14.42 -7.88 3.72
C ASP A 58 -14.53 -8.73 5.00
N THR A 59 -14.35 -8.11 6.17
CA THR A 59 -14.62 -8.76 7.46
C THR A 59 -16.13 -8.63 7.77
N PRO A 60 -16.86 -9.75 7.99
CA PRO A 60 -18.30 -9.71 8.27
C PRO A 60 -18.66 -9.02 9.59
#